data_AF-A0A0D6QJF5-F1
#
_entry.id   AF-A0A0D6QJF5-F1
#
_cell.length_a   1.000
_cell.length_b   1.000
_cell.length_c   1.000
_cell.angle_alpha   90.00
_cell.angle_beta   90.00
_cell.angle_gamma   90.00
#
_symmetry.space_group_name_H-M   'P 1'
#
loop_
_entity.id
_entity.type
_entity.pdbx_description
1 polymer ?
#
loop_
_entity_poly.entity_id
_entity_poly.type
_entity_poly.pdbx_seq_one_letter_code
_entity_poly.pdbx_strand_id
1 'polypeptide(L)'
;MAYFQLAKLYHPDAIPTDAPADVRKLCADLFARVSAAWAELGDEARRAQYVQELQSGGAPEVDVMGILQAENLFQTGTQLVKARRYDEALAKFQEALQLNPEEPEFGIWKAWCEFLRADDKKRQQAQSAAAVEAGLKKNPRCAPGYLFLGQMAKVLGDLALAERHLRRGLAAAPDNADLARELKYLRK
;
A
#
# COMPACT_ATOMS: atom_id res chain seq x y z
N MET A 1 6.90 -35.58 19.62
CA MET A 1 6.08 -34.40 19.29
C MET A 1 6.75 -33.63 18.14
N ALA A 2 5.98 -33.12 17.18
CA ALA A 2 6.48 -32.49 15.95
C ALA A 2 7.45 -31.31 16.20
N TYR A 3 7.24 -30.53 17.28
CA TYR A 3 8.13 -29.45 17.67
C TYR A 3 9.59 -29.89 17.85
N PHE A 4 9.85 -30.94 18.66
CA PHE A 4 11.22 -31.39 18.93
C PHE A 4 11.93 -31.92 17.68
N GLN A 5 11.19 -32.46 16.71
CA GLN A 5 11.77 -32.91 15.43
C GLN A 5 12.16 -31.72 14.55
N LEU A 6 11.32 -30.69 14.47
CA LEU A 6 11.56 -29.48 13.68
C LEU A 6 12.64 -28.58 14.33
N ALA A 7 12.60 -28.43 15.65
CA ALA A 7 13.60 -27.68 16.41
C ALA A 7 15.00 -28.29 16.22
N LYS A 8 15.11 -29.63 16.23
CA LYS A 8 16.38 -30.33 15.99
C LYS A 8 16.90 -30.15 14.56
N LEU A 9 16.01 -29.99 13.58
CA LEU A 9 16.36 -29.85 12.16
C LEU A 9 16.80 -28.42 11.79
N TYR A 10 16.18 -27.41 12.41
CA TYR A 10 16.42 -26.00 12.08
C TYR A 10 17.22 -25.22 13.13
N HIS A 11 17.67 -25.89 14.20
CA HIS A 11 18.52 -25.25 15.22
C HIS A 11 19.77 -24.65 14.55
N PRO A 12 20.24 -23.46 14.99
CA PRO A 12 21.45 -22.84 14.46
C PRO A 12 22.67 -23.78 14.43
N ASP A 13 22.79 -24.64 15.44
CA ASP A 13 23.89 -25.62 15.56
C ASP A 13 23.77 -26.84 14.63
N ALA A 14 22.60 -27.05 14.02
CA ALA A 14 22.38 -28.13 13.04
C ALA A 14 22.72 -27.69 11.60
N ILE A 15 23.04 -26.41 11.39
CA ILE A 15 23.34 -25.85 10.07
C ILE A 15 24.84 -26.01 9.78
N PRO A 16 25.23 -26.59 8.62
CA PRO A 16 26.63 -26.66 8.22
C PRO A 16 27.31 -25.28 8.20
N THR A 17 28.55 -25.21 8.69
CA THR A 17 29.31 -23.95 8.81
C THR A 17 29.63 -23.30 7.46
N ASP A 18 29.66 -24.09 6.39
CA ASP A 18 29.86 -23.69 5.00
C ASP A 18 28.56 -23.27 4.28
N ALA A 19 27.40 -23.32 4.97
CA ALA A 19 26.12 -22.95 4.37
C ALA A 19 26.09 -21.47 3.93
N PRO A 20 25.47 -21.14 2.78
CA PRO A 20 25.28 -19.77 2.34
C PRO A 20 24.54 -18.91 3.38
N ALA A 21 24.83 -17.61 3.41
CA ALA A 21 24.23 -16.68 4.38
C ALA A 21 22.69 -16.66 4.33
N ASP A 22 22.11 -16.75 3.13
CA ASP A 22 20.66 -16.78 2.94
C ASP A 22 20.01 -18.05 3.48
N VAL A 23 20.70 -19.20 3.38
CA VAL A 23 20.24 -20.48 3.94
C VAL A 23 20.26 -20.44 5.46
N ARG A 24 21.34 -19.90 6.06
CA ARG A 24 21.42 -19.70 7.52
C ARG A 24 20.30 -18.79 8.03
N LYS A 25 20.02 -17.70 7.32
CA LYS A 25 18.92 -16.78 7.64
C LYS A 25 17.56 -17.48 7.57
N LEU A 26 17.31 -18.23 6.49
CA LEU A 26 16.04 -18.95 6.32
C LEU A 26 15.83 -20.00 7.43
N CYS A 27 16.86 -20.75 7.81
CA CYS A 27 16.77 -21.71 8.91
C CYS A 27 16.52 -21.02 10.26
N ALA A 28 17.17 -19.87 10.53
CA ALA A 28 16.91 -19.08 11.73
C ALA A 28 15.46 -18.57 11.77
N ASP A 29 14.93 -18.09 10.65
CA ASP A 29 13.53 -17.63 10.54
C ASP A 29 12.54 -18.79 10.78
N LEU A 30 12.81 -19.97 10.22
CA LEU A 30 12.00 -21.18 10.45
C LEU A 30 12.05 -21.63 11.91
N PHE A 31 13.23 -21.64 12.52
CA PHE A 31 13.40 -22.00 13.93
C PHE A 31 12.66 -21.02 14.85
N ALA A 32 12.74 -19.72 14.58
CA ALA A 32 12.02 -18.69 15.33
C ALA A 32 10.50 -18.90 15.25
N ARG A 33 9.96 -19.20 14.06
CA ARG A 33 8.53 -19.47 13.86
C ARG A 33 8.06 -20.74 14.60
N VAL A 34 8.83 -21.82 14.51
CA VAL A 34 8.53 -23.09 15.20
C VAL A 34 8.58 -22.91 16.72
N SER A 35 9.55 -22.14 17.23
CA SER A 35 9.69 -21.82 18.65
C SER A 35 8.55 -20.93 19.16
N ALA A 36 8.15 -19.92 18.39
CA ALA A 36 7.00 -19.08 18.71
C ALA A 36 5.70 -19.89 18.77
N ALA A 37 5.46 -20.74 17.78
CA ALA A 37 4.28 -21.62 17.78
C ALA A 37 4.25 -22.56 18.99
N TRP A 38 5.40 -23.07 19.43
CA TRP A 38 5.49 -23.88 20.64
C TRP A 38 5.32 -23.07 21.92
N ALA A 39 5.78 -21.81 21.99
CA ALA A 39 5.58 -20.96 23.15
C ALA A 39 4.10 -20.61 23.39
N GLU A 40 3.30 -20.58 22.31
CA GLU A 40 1.85 -20.36 22.37
C GLU A 40 1.07 -21.67 22.56
N LEU A 41 1.39 -22.69 21.77
CA LEU A 41 0.62 -23.94 21.77
C LEU A 41 1.16 -24.98 22.76
N GLY A 42 2.37 -24.84 23.28
CA GLY A 42 2.99 -25.80 24.20
C GLY A 42 2.41 -25.71 25.62
N ASP A 43 1.99 -24.52 26.02
CA ASP A 43 1.32 -24.27 27.31
C ASP A 43 -0.19 -24.47 27.20
N GLU A 44 -0.79 -25.18 28.16
CA GLU A 44 -2.20 -25.56 28.11
C GLU A 44 -3.15 -24.35 28.25
N ALA A 45 -2.78 -23.37 29.08
CA ALA A 45 -3.58 -22.16 29.28
C ALA A 45 -3.49 -21.23 28.05
N ARG A 46 -2.30 -21.04 27.50
CA ARG A 46 -2.12 -20.25 26.26
C ARG A 46 -2.76 -20.91 25.05
N ARG A 47 -2.67 -22.24 24.94
CA ARG A 47 -3.37 -22.99 23.90
C ARG A 47 -4.89 -22.83 24.03
N ALA A 48 -5.43 -22.92 25.24
CA ALA A 48 -6.85 -22.72 25.49
C ALA A 48 -7.29 -21.30 25.12
N GLN A 49 -6.48 -20.29 25.48
CA GLN A 49 -6.71 -18.90 25.09
C GLN A 49 -6.66 -18.71 23.57
N TYR A 50 -5.67 -19.27 22.87
CA TYR A 50 -5.56 -19.21 21.42
C TYR A 50 -6.75 -19.88 20.71
N VAL A 51 -7.21 -21.02 21.22
CA VAL A 51 -8.41 -21.70 20.71
C VAL A 51 -9.67 -20.90 20.99
N GLN A 52 -9.77 -20.26 22.15
CA GLN A 52 -10.89 -19.39 22.51
C GLN A 52 -10.91 -18.13 21.63
N GLU A 53 -9.75 -17.53 21.36
CA GLU A 53 -9.59 -16.42 20.41
C GLU A 53 -10.08 -16.83 19.01
N LEU A 54 -9.61 -17.97 18.48
CA LEU A 54 -10.08 -18.53 17.20
C LEU A 54 -11.60 -18.77 17.19
N GLN A 55 -12.17 -19.30 18.26
CA GLN A 55 -13.62 -19.54 18.38
C GLN A 55 -14.42 -18.24 18.49
N SER A 56 -13.84 -17.18 19.04
CA SER A 56 -14.43 -15.85 19.12
C SER A 56 -14.26 -15.00 17.85
N GLY A 57 -13.60 -15.53 16.81
CA GLY A 57 -13.40 -14.87 15.51
C GLY A 57 -11.94 -14.68 15.08
N GLY A 58 -10.97 -15.16 15.87
CA GLY A 58 -9.53 -14.98 15.60
C GLY A 58 -9.09 -13.52 15.57
N ALA A 59 -7.81 -13.27 15.25
CA ALA A 59 -7.44 -11.97 14.67
C ALA A 59 -8.40 -11.70 13.51
N PRO A 60 -8.94 -10.47 13.34
CA PRO A 60 -10.03 -10.20 12.42
C PRO A 60 -9.73 -10.89 11.11
N GLU A 61 -10.56 -11.87 10.77
CA GLU A 61 -10.46 -12.61 9.52
C GLU A 61 -10.26 -11.55 8.44
N VAL A 62 -9.08 -11.55 7.80
CA VAL A 62 -8.77 -10.54 6.77
C VAL A 62 -9.95 -10.60 5.82
N ASP A 63 -10.72 -9.51 5.71
CA ASP A 63 -11.94 -9.48 4.91
C ASP A 63 -11.54 -9.52 3.43
N VAL A 64 -11.18 -10.72 2.96
CA VAL A 64 -10.69 -10.95 1.60
C VAL A 64 -11.75 -10.51 0.60
N MET A 65 -13.03 -10.73 0.92
CA MET A 65 -14.14 -10.31 0.07
C MET A 65 -14.24 -8.79 0.01
N GLY A 66 -14.17 -8.10 1.14
CA GLY A 66 -14.15 -6.65 1.22
C GLY A 66 -12.95 -6.03 0.49
N ILE A 67 -11.76 -6.62 0.61
CA ILE A 67 -10.55 -6.17 -0.11
C ILE A 67 -10.72 -6.34 -1.62
N LEU A 68 -11.20 -7.49 -2.09
CA LEU A 68 -11.45 -7.75 -3.51
C LEU A 68 -12.54 -6.82 -4.07
N GLN A 69 -13.59 -6.57 -3.29
CA GLN A 69 -14.64 -5.63 -3.66
C GLN A 69 -14.11 -4.19 -3.71
N ALA A 70 -13.30 -3.78 -2.74
CA ALA A 70 -12.65 -2.47 -2.73
C ALA A 70 -11.78 -2.26 -3.97
N GLU A 71 -11.02 -3.28 -4.37
CA GLU A 71 -10.21 -3.23 -5.59
C GLU A 71 -11.08 -3.11 -6.84
N ASN A 72 -12.17 -3.86 -6.96
CA ASN A 72 -13.11 -3.73 -8.09
C ASN A 72 -13.74 -2.33 -8.18
N LEU A 73 -14.12 -1.76 -7.02
CA LEU A 73 -14.62 -0.39 -6.93
C LEU A 73 -13.54 0.62 -7.35
N PHE A 74 -12.30 0.42 -6.90
CA PHE A 74 -11.18 1.25 -7.28
C PHE A 74 -10.93 1.20 -8.80
N GLN A 75 -10.89 0.01 -9.40
CA GLN A 75 -10.75 -0.15 -10.85
C GLN A 75 -11.87 0.56 -11.61
N THR A 76 -13.12 0.43 -11.15
CA THR A 76 -14.26 1.17 -11.71
C THR A 76 -14.05 2.68 -11.59
N GLY A 77 -13.61 3.15 -10.42
CA GLY A 77 -13.30 4.56 -10.17
C GLY A 77 -12.25 5.11 -11.13
N THR A 78 -11.14 4.39 -11.34
CA THR A 78 -10.08 4.85 -12.27
C THR A 78 -10.57 4.92 -13.72
N GLN A 79 -11.46 4.01 -14.16
CA GLN A 79 -12.08 4.10 -15.48
C GLN A 79 -13.02 5.30 -15.61
N LEU A 80 -13.78 5.62 -14.57
CA LEU A 80 -14.62 6.82 -14.51
C LEU A 80 -13.78 8.10 -14.58
N VAL A 81 -12.61 8.14 -13.93
CA VAL A 81 -11.65 9.26 -14.07
C VAL A 81 -11.21 9.43 -15.53
N LYS A 82 -10.86 8.34 -16.22
CA LYS A 82 -10.51 8.38 -17.65
C LYS A 82 -11.67 8.89 -18.52
N ALA A 83 -12.90 8.55 -18.16
CA ALA A 83 -14.12 9.05 -18.79
C ALA A 83 -14.53 10.47 -18.34
N ARG A 84 -13.73 11.13 -17.48
CA ARG A 84 -14.00 12.45 -16.89
C ARG A 84 -15.28 12.54 -16.04
N ARG A 85 -15.78 11.41 -15.56
CA ARG A 85 -16.97 11.30 -14.68
C ARG A 85 -16.53 11.37 -13.22
N TYR A 86 -16.07 12.55 -12.78
CA TYR A 86 -15.35 12.69 -11.50
C TYR A 86 -16.23 12.47 -10.26
N ASP A 87 -17.48 12.91 -10.28
CA ASP A 87 -18.39 12.72 -9.14
C ASP A 87 -18.70 11.23 -8.91
N GLU A 88 -18.88 10.47 -9.99
CA GLU A 88 -19.09 9.02 -9.91
C GLU A 88 -17.82 8.28 -9.50
N ALA A 89 -16.65 8.72 -9.98
CA ALA A 89 -15.37 8.18 -9.54
C ALA A 89 -15.16 8.40 -8.03
N LEU A 90 -15.53 9.57 -7.50
CA LEU A 90 -15.44 9.86 -6.07
C LEU A 90 -16.30 8.94 -5.22
N ALA A 91 -17.54 8.68 -5.65
CA ALA A 91 -18.40 7.72 -4.96
C ALA A 91 -17.73 6.34 -4.88
N LYS A 92 -17.15 5.86 -5.99
CA LYS A 92 -16.45 4.57 -6.00
C LYS A 92 -15.21 4.53 -5.13
N PHE A 93 -14.41 5.59 -5.09
CA PHE A 93 -13.26 5.66 -4.18
C PHE A 93 -13.67 5.77 -2.70
N GLN A 94 -14.79 6.42 -2.39
CA GLN A 94 -15.34 6.45 -1.03
C GLN A 94 -15.83 5.07 -0.58
N GLU A 95 -16.55 4.35 -1.44
CA GLU A 95 -16.96 2.96 -1.18
C GLU A 95 -15.73 2.05 -0.98
N ALA A 96 -14.69 2.18 -1.83
CA ALA A 96 -13.45 1.41 -1.69
C ALA A 96 -12.72 1.69 -0.36
N LEU A 97 -12.65 2.96 0.07
CA LEU A 97 -12.05 3.35 1.35
C LEU A 97 -12.85 2.88 2.57
N GLN A 98 -14.16 2.69 2.45
CA GLN A 98 -14.97 2.11 3.53
C GLN A 98 -14.64 0.63 3.75
N LEU A 99 -14.36 -0.10 2.66
CA LEU A 99 -14.04 -1.52 2.70
C LEU A 99 -12.58 -1.79 3.03
N ASN A 100 -11.66 -0.94 2.54
CA ASN A 100 -10.23 -1.06 2.82
C ASN A 100 -9.60 0.32 3.06
N PRO A 101 -9.69 0.86 4.30
CA PRO A 101 -9.17 2.18 4.64
C PRO A 101 -7.64 2.26 4.69
N GLU A 102 -6.97 1.11 4.72
CA GLU A 102 -5.51 1.04 4.80
C GLU A 102 -4.82 1.14 3.45
N GLU A 103 -5.54 1.04 2.32
CA GLU A 103 -4.98 1.21 0.99
C GLU A 103 -4.79 2.71 0.65
N PRO A 104 -3.56 3.25 0.70
CA PRO A 104 -3.32 4.67 0.49
C PRO A 104 -3.65 5.14 -0.93
N GLU A 105 -3.57 4.26 -1.94
CA GLU A 105 -3.81 4.67 -3.32
C GLU A 105 -5.24 5.14 -3.54
N PHE A 106 -6.23 4.56 -2.87
CA PHE A 106 -7.63 4.99 -2.98
C PHE A 106 -7.81 6.44 -2.54
N GLY A 107 -7.15 6.83 -1.45
CA GLY A 107 -7.12 8.21 -0.96
C GLY A 107 -6.44 9.19 -1.91
N ILE A 108 -5.35 8.75 -2.56
CA ILE A 108 -4.62 9.55 -3.57
C ILE A 108 -5.53 9.85 -4.77
N TRP A 109 -6.22 8.85 -5.30
CA TRP A 109 -7.12 9.01 -6.44
C TRP A 109 -8.38 9.83 -6.08
N LYS A 110 -8.93 9.64 -4.88
CA LYS A 110 -10.01 10.48 -4.35
C LYS A 110 -9.60 11.96 -4.30
N ALA A 111 -8.44 12.27 -3.74
CA ALA A 111 -7.92 13.63 -3.65
C ALA A 111 -7.71 14.26 -5.05
N TRP A 112 -7.26 13.46 -6.01
CA TRP A 112 -7.14 13.90 -7.40
C TRP A 112 -8.50 14.26 -8.01
N CYS A 113 -9.52 13.43 -7.82
CA CYS A 113 -10.87 13.74 -8.28
C CYS A 113 -11.47 14.97 -7.59
N GLU A 114 -11.24 15.14 -6.29
CA GLU A 114 -11.66 16.34 -5.55
C GLU A 114 -11.06 17.61 -6.16
N PHE A 115 -9.78 17.59 -6.49
CA PHE A 115 -9.14 18.67 -7.23
C PHE A 115 -9.78 18.86 -8.62
N LEU A 116 -9.99 17.78 -9.39
CA LEU A 116 -10.53 17.84 -10.75
C LEU A 116 -11.97 18.33 -10.85
N ARG A 117 -12.81 18.12 -9.83
CA ARG A 117 -14.19 18.64 -9.80
C ARG A 117 -14.32 20.04 -9.22
N ALA A 118 -13.34 20.53 -8.44
CA ALA A 118 -13.48 21.80 -7.75
C ALA A 118 -13.59 22.99 -8.72
N ASP A 119 -14.54 23.89 -8.48
CA ASP A 119 -14.67 25.12 -9.27
C ASP A 119 -13.45 26.03 -9.09
N ASP A 120 -12.97 26.16 -7.84
CA ASP A 120 -11.76 26.90 -7.50
C ASP A 120 -10.59 25.93 -7.26
N LYS A 121 -9.84 25.64 -8.34
CA LYS A 121 -8.64 24.79 -8.29
C LYS A 121 -7.60 25.32 -7.33
N LYS A 122 -7.44 26.63 -7.22
CA LYS A 122 -6.40 27.26 -6.40
C LYS A 122 -6.70 27.04 -4.93
N ARG A 123 -7.96 27.21 -4.52
CA ARG A 123 -8.42 26.93 -3.15
C ARG A 123 -8.33 25.44 -2.81
N GLN A 124 -8.69 24.56 -3.75
CA GLN A 124 -8.72 23.11 -3.50
C GLN A 124 -7.32 22.45 -3.51
N GLN A 125 -6.33 23.07 -4.16
CA GLN A 125 -5.02 22.47 -4.35
C GLN A 125 -4.32 22.11 -3.05
N ALA A 126 -4.33 23.00 -2.05
CA ALA A 126 -3.62 22.75 -0.79
C ALA A 126 -4.15 21.50 -0.06
N GLN A 127 -5.49 21.35 0.00
CA GLN A 127 -6.12 20.20 0.65
C GLN A 127 -5.83 18.91 -0.12
N SER A 128 -5.97 18.94 -1.45
CA SER A 128 -5.80 17.74 -2.29
C SER A 128 -4.35 17.29 -2.33
N ALA A 129 -3.40 18.23 -2.45
CA ALA A 129 -1.98 17.93 -2.41
C ALA A 129 -1.56 17.37 -1.04
N ALA A 130 -2.08 17.91 0.06
CA ALA A 130 -1.80 17.38 1.40
C ALA A 130 -2.31 15.93 1.57
N ALA A 131 -3.50 15.62 1.06
CA ALA A 131 -4.05 14.27 1.07
C ALA A 131 -3.20 13.30 0.23
N VAL A 132 -2.75 13.73 -0.96
CA VAL A 132 -1.86 12.92 -1.80
C VAL A 132 -0.50 12.69 -1.12
N GLU A 133 0.11 13.72 -0.54
CA GLU A 133 1.38 13.58 0.19
C GLU A 133 1.23 12.67 1.43
N ALA A 134 0.08 12.69 2.12
CA ALA A 134 -0.21 11.75 3.21
C ALA A 134 -0.28 10.30 2.72
N GLY A 135 -0.91 10.04 1.57
CA GLY A 135 -0.91 8.73 0.92
C GLY A 135 0.50 8.29 0.50
N LEU A 136 1.29 9.19 -0.08
CA LEU A 136 2.67 8.92 -0.49
C LEU A 136 3.61 8.62 0.69
N LYS A 137 3.32 9.14 1.89
CA LYS A 137 4.05 8.74 3.11
C LYS A 137 3.82 7.27 3.45
N LYS A 138 2.62 6.74 3.20
CA LYS A 138 2.28 5.32 3.40
C LYS A 138 2.80 4.43 2.26
N ASN A 139 2.65 4.88 1.01
CA ASN A 139 3.18 4.19 -0.17
C ASN A 139 4.03 5.13 -1.04
N PRO A 140 5.35 5.21 -0.77
CA PRO A 140 6.26 6.09 -1.50
C PRO A 140 6.48 5.72 -2.97
N ARG A 141 6.06 4.53 -3.43
CA ARG A 141 6.23 4.08 -4.82
C ARG A 141 4.97 4.26 -5.67
N CYS A 142 3.91 4.87 -5.13
CA CYS A 142 2.68 5.16 -5.86
C CYS A 142 2.91 6.28 -6.90
N ALA A 143 3.27 5.88 -8.13
CA ALA A 143 3.55 6.81 -9.22
C ALA A 143 2.38 7.79 -9.53
N PRO A 144 1.10 7.37 -9.51
CA PRO A 144 -0.04 8.28 -9.67
C PRO A 144 -0.01 9.48 -8.71
N GLY A 145 0.41 9.30 -7.45
CA GLY A 145 0.46 10.40 -6.49
C GLY A 145 1.40 11.52 -6.93
N TYR A 146 2.61 11.19 -7.39
CA TYR A 146 3.55 12.19 -7.90
C TYR A 146 3.07 12.84 -9.20
N LEU A 147 2.44 12.05 -10.08
CA LEU A 147 1.86 12.54 -11.32
C LEU A 147 0.76 13.57 -11.04
N PHE A 148 -0.15 13.27 -10.12
CA PHE A 148 -1.24 14.16 -9.72
C PHE A 148 -0.73 15.44 -9.08
N LEU A 149 0.26 15.37 -8.18
CA LEU A 149 0.90 16.58 -7.63
C LEU A 149 1.52 17.45 -8.73
N GLY A 150 2.21 16.84 -9.69
CA GLY A 150 2.76 17.53 -10.86
C GLY A 150 1.69 18.20 -11.71
N GLN A 151 0.60 17.48 -12.00
CA GLN A 151 -0.52 17.99 -12.78
C GLN A 151 -1.29 19.11 -12.05
N MET A 152 -1.52 19.00 -10.75
CA MET A 152 -2.11 20.05 -9.93
C MET A 152 -1.28 21.35 -10.02
N ALA A 153 0.03 21.25 -9.84
CA ALA A 153 0.93 22.41 -9.93
C ALA A 153 0.94 23.01 -11.34
N LYS A 154 0.97 22.18 -12.38
CA LYS A 154 0.89 22.60 -13.78
C LYS A 154 -0.42 23.34 -14.09
N VAL A 155 -1.56 22.85 -13.60
CA VAL A 155 -2.87 23.52 -13.76
C VAL A 155 -2.87 24.92 -13.15
N LEU A 156 -2.13 25.13 -12.05
CA LEU A 156 -1.98 26.44 -11.41
C LEU A 156 -0.85 27.30 -12.01
N GLY A 157 -0.15 26.81 -13.03
CA GLY A 157 0.94 27.53 -13.69
C GLY A 157 2.30 27.47 -12.99
N ASP A 158 2.42 26.74 -11.87
CA ASP A 158 3.70 26.54 -11.17
C ASP A 158 4.48 25.38 -11.80
N LEU A 159 5.11 25.66 -12.94
CA LEU A 159 5.88 24.67 -13.69
C LEU A 159 7.12 24.19 -12.92
N ALA A 160 7.72 25.04 -12.10
CA ALA A 160 8.88 24.67 -11.29
C ALA A 160 8.50 23.62 -10.23
N LEU A 161 7.37 23.83 -9.55
CA LEU A 161 6.82 22.87 -8.60
C LEU A 161 6.38 21.58 -9.30
N ALA A 162 5.72 21.69 -10.45
CA ALA A 162 5.33 20.54 -11.26
C ALA A 162 6.55 19.67 -11.61
N GLU A 163 7.64 20.28 -12.07
CA GLU A 163 8.88 19.58 -12.39
C GLU A 163 9.45 18.85 -11.16
N ARG A 164 9.44 19.52 -10.00
CA ARG A 164 9.94 18.95 -8.75
C ARG A 164 9.18 17.69 -8.35
N HIS A 165 7.85 17.70 -8.45
CA HIS A 165 7.03 16.53 -8.13
C HIS A 165 7.26 15.38 -9.10
N LEU A 166 7.33 15.65 -10.40
CA LEU A 166 7.59 14.63 -11.41
C LEU A 166 8.99 13.99 -11.25
N ARG A 167 10.01 14.79 -10.92
CA ARG A 167 11.36 14.28 -10.60
C ARG A 167 11.36 13.42 -9.33
N ARG A 168 10.63 13.82 -8.27
CA ARG A 168 10.44 12.98 -7.07
C ARG A 168 9.78 11.64 -7.45
N GLY A 169 8.78 11.68 -8.32
CA GLY A 169 8.12 10.47 -8.81
C GLY A 169 9.07 9.54 -9.57
N LEU A 170 9.89 10.07 -10.48
CA LEU A 170 10.88 9.26 -11.21
C LEU A 170 11.99 8.73 -10.30
N ALA A 171 12.34 9.43 -9.22
CA ALA A 171 13.26 8.87 -8.23
C ALA A 171 12.67 7.67 -7.49
N ALA A 172 11.35 7.67 -7.25
CA ALA A 172 10.64 6.59 -6.57
C ALA A 172 10.23 5.43 -7.50
N ALA A 173 9.89 5.74 -8.76
CA ALA A 173 9.48 4.81 -9.79
C ALA A 173 10.17 5.16 -11.13
N PRO A 174 11.45 4.78 -11.31
CA PRO A 174 12.27 5.19 -12.46
C PRO A 174 11.71 4.80 -13.83
N ASP A 175 11.03 3.65 -13.92
CA ASP A 175 10.53 3.10 -15.18
C ASP A 175 9.10 3.54 -15.52
N ASN A 176 8.53 4.49 -14.77
CA ASN A 176 7.16 4.95 -15.01
C ASN A 176 7.10 5.86 -16.25
N ALA A 177 6.52 5.33 -17.32
CA ALA A 177 6.41 6.02 -18.61
C ALA A 177 5.60 7.33 -18.56
N ASP A 178 4.59 7.40 -17.68
CA ASP A 178 3.71 8.56 -17.58
C ASP A 178 4.43 9.75 -16.94
N LEU A 179 5.18 9.50 -15.87
CA LEU A 179 6.02 10.52 -15.23
C LEU A 179 7.10 11.04 -16.17
N ALA A 180 7.79 10.15 -16.89
CA ALA A 180 8.82 10.54 -17.86
C ALA A 180 8.24 11.38 -19.00
N ARG A 181 7.08 10.96 -19.50
CA ARG A 181 6.35 11.66 -20.58
C ARG A 181 5.87 13.04 -20.13
N GLU A 182 5.24 13.15 -18.96
CA GLU A 182 4.74 14.44 -18.45
C GLU A 182 5.90 15.41 -18.18
N LEU A 183 7.01 14.92 -17.63
CA LEU A 183 8.21 15.72 -17.39
C LEU A 183 8.81 16.26 -18.70
N LYS A 184 8.81 15.45 -19.76
CA LYS A 184 9.28 15.86 -21.09
C LYS A 184 8.37 16.95 -21.69
N TYR A 185 7.06 16.84 -21.52
CA TYR A 185 6.12 17.85 -22.03
C TYR A 185 6.18 19.17 -21.28
N LEU A 186 6.52 19.15 -19.99
CA LEU A 186 6.64 20.36 -19.18
C LEU A 186 7.81 21.28 -19.60
N ARG A 187 8.83 20.72 -20.24
CA ARG A 187 10.04 21.43 -20.69
C ARG A 187 9.96 22.00 -22.11
N LYS A 188 8.84 21.76 -22.81
CA LYS A 188 8.58 22.28 -24.16
C LYS A 188 7.65 23.48 -24.07
#